data_AF-A0A7S3P725-F1
#
_entry.id   AF-A0A7S3P725-F1
#
_cell.length_a   1.000
_cell.length_b   1.000
_cell.length_c   1.000
_cell.angle_alpha   90.00
_cell.angle_beta   90.00
_cell.angle_gamma   90.00
#
_symmetry.space_group_name_H-M   'P 1'
#
loop_
_entity.id
_entity.type
_entity.pdbx_description
1 polymer ?
#
loop_
_entity_poly.entity_id
_entity_poly.type
_entity_poly.pdbx_seq_one_letter_code
_entity_poly.pdbx_strand_id
1 'polypeptide(L)'
;PTYVEGILSEQEQETVERVHDECFAWPVRRPRLLATVRDLNADLLSLVECDHYDDFWKIEMQKLGYEGIYKRRPGRSQDGCAIFYRPSVFELEASQGIEFLGS
;
A
#
# COMPACT_ATOMS: atom_id res chain seq x y z
N PRO A 1 -8.48 -18.53 -9.93
CA PRO A 1 -8.39 -17.11 -10.39
C PRO A 1 -8.53 -16.97 -11.93
N THR A 2 -9.15 -15.90 -12.43
CA THR A 2 -9.45 -15.70 -13.86
C THR A 2 -8.24 -15.58 -14.79
N TYR A 3 -7.03 -15.34 -14.27
CA TYR A 3 -5.80 -15.18 -15.07
C TYR A 3 -5.03 -16.49 -15.35
N VAL A 4 -5.53 -17.64 -14.87
CA VAL A 4 -4.92 -18.97 -15.09
C VAL A 4 -5.86 -19.95 -15.80
N GLU A 5 -7.06 -19.50 -16.19
CA GLU A 5 -8.02 -20.30 -16.94
C GLU A 5 -7.40 -20.76 -18.27
N GLY A 6 -7.33 -22.08 -18.48
CA GLY A 6 -6.75 -22.69 -19.68
C GLY A 6 -5.23 -22.90 -19.67
N ILE A 7 -4.52 -22.49 -18.61
CA ILE A 7 -3.06 -22.67 -18.47
C ILE A 7 -2.72 -23.71 -17.39
N LEU A 8 -3.48 -23.70 -16.28
CA LEU A 8 -3.25 -24.57 -15.13
C LEU A 8 -4.38 -25.59 -14.96
N SER A 9 -4.04 -26.78 -14.50
CA SER A 9 -5.01 -27.77 -14.01
C SER A 9 -5.73 -27.26 -12.76
N GLU A 10 -6.91 -27.80 -12.46
CA GLU A 10 -7.71 -27.40 -11.28
C GLU A 10 -6.91 -27.51 -9.98
N GLN A 11 -6.11 -28.57 -9.81
CA GLN A 11 -5.27 -28.79 -8.63
C GLN A 11 -4.16 -27.73 -8.46
N GLU A 12 -3.60 -27.27 -9.58
CA GLU A 12 -2.60 -26.19 -9.56
C GLU A 12 -3.26 -24.85 -9.20
N GLN A 13 -4.49 -24.60 -9.69
CA GLN A 13 -5.25 -23.40 -9.34
C GLN A 13 -5.59 -23.36 -7.85
N GLU A 14 -6.07 -24.48 -7.29
CA GLU A 14 -6.33 -24.61 -5.84
C GLU A 14 -5.06 -24.38 -5.01
N THR A 15 -3.92 -24.91 -5.47
CA THR A 15 -2.64 -24.71 -4.80
C THR A 15 -2.22 -23.25 -4.81
N VAL A 16 -2.38 -22.55 -5.94
CA VAL A 16 -2.08 -21.12 -6.07
C VAL A 16 -2.97 -20.29 -5.16
N GLU A 17 -4.28 -20.56 -5.13
CA GLU A 17 -5.23 -19.84 -4.28
C GLU A 17 -4.94 -20.05 -2.79
N ARG A 18 -4.66 -21.29 -2.38
CA ARG A 18 -4.27 -21.58 -0.99
C ARG A 18 -3.00 -20.84 -0.59
N VAL A 19 -1.96 -20.84 -1.43
CA VAL A 19 -0.72 -20.09 -1.16
C VAL A 19 -0.96 -18.58 -1.12
N HIS A 20 -1.86 -18.07 -1.99
CA HIS A 20 -2.27 -16.68 -1.95
C HIS A 20 -2.87 -16.33 -0.59
N ASP A 21 -3.85 -17.10 -0.11
CA ASP A 21 -4.53 -16.84 1.15
C ASP A 21 -3.60 -16.94 2.36
N GLU A 22 -2.69 -17.92 2.36
CA GLU A 22 -1.74 -18.16 3.44
C GLU A 22 -0.61 -17.11 3.51
N CYS A 23 -0.18 -16.54 2.38
CA CYS A 23 1.05 -15.74 2.31
C CYS A 23 0.86 -14.33 1.76
N PHE A 24 -0.03 -14.15 0.79
CA PHE A 24 -0.13 -12.94 -0.04
C PHE A 24 -1.43 -12.15 0.17
N ALA A 25 -2.43 -12.71 0.85
CA ALA A 25 -3.64 -11.98 1.18
C ALA A 25 -3.34 -10.76 2.05
N TRP A 26 -4.08 -9.67 1.83
CA TRP A 26 -3.87 -8.39 2.54
C TRP A 26 -3.87 -8.54 4.08
N PRO A 27 -4.80 -9.29 4.72
CA PRO A 27 -4.79 -9.47 6.17
C PRO A 27 -3.50 -10.09 6.71
N VAL A 28 -2.82 -10.92 5.92
CA VAL A 28 -1.54 -11.56 6.28
C VAL A 28 -0.37 -10.59 6.09
N ARG A 29 -0.37 -9.82 4.98
CA ARG A 29 0.73 -8.92 4.63
C ARG A 29 0.75 -7.65 5.47
N ARG A 30 -0.40 -7.01 5.70
CA ARG A 30 -0.49 -5.68 6.33
C ARG A 30 0.19 -5.55 7.71
N PRO A 31 0.11 -6.51 8.66
CA PRO A 31 0.84 -6.37 9.92
C PRO A 31 2.37 -6.45 9.74
N ARG A 32 2.86 -7.23 8.77
CA ARG A 32 4.29 -7.34 8.47
C ARG A 32 4.81 -6.05 7.84
N LEU A 33 4.05 -5.47 6.91
CA LEU A 33 4.39 -4.19 6.30
C LEU A 33 4.46 -3.07 7.34
N LEU A 34 3.46 -2.98 8.24
CA LEU A 34 3.46 -1.99 9.30
C LEU A 34 4.64 -2.17 10.27
N ALA A 35 4.98 -3.42 10.63
CA ALA A 35 6.15 -3.71 11.45
C ALA A 35 7.44 -3.23 10.79
N THR A 36 7.62 -3.52 9.49
CA THR A 36 8.78 -3.03 8.73
C THR A 36 8.85 -1.50 8.73
N VAL A 37 7.73 -0.81 8.52
CA VAL A 37 7.69 0.67 8.53
C VAL A 37 8.03 1.23 9.92
N ARG A 38 7.47 0.65 10.99
CA ARG A 38 7.77 1.04 12.36
C ARG A 38 9.25 0.84 12.69
N ASP A 39 9.79 -0.33 12.34
CA ASP A 39 11.16 -0.72 12.69
C ASP A 39 12.20 0.06 11.87
N LEU A 40 11.84 0.50 10.66
CA LEU A 40 12.64 1.44 9.86
C LEU A 40 12.79 2.79 10.58
N ASN A 41 11.76 3.22 11.33
CA ASN A 41 11.73 4.46 12.10
C ASN A 41 12.24 5.71 11.32
N ALA A 42 11.89 5.80 10.04
CA ALA A 42 12.32 6.89 9.17
C ALA A 42 11.59 8.19 9.54
N ASP A 43 12.22 9.36 9.40
CA ASP A 43 11.52 10.64 9.61
C ASP A 43 10.61 11.04 8.42
N LEU A 44 10.93 10.51 7.23
CA LEU A 44 10.19 10.68 5.97
C LEU A 44 10.16 9.35 5.21
N LEU A 45 8.98 8.94 4.76
CA LEU A 45 8.76 7.68 4.06
C LEU A 45 7.85 7.90 2.85
N SER A 46 8.16 7.27 1.71
CA SER A 46 7.26 7.19 0.57
C SER A 46 6.86 5.75 0.28
N LEU A 47 5.56 5.50 0.17
CA LEU A 47 4.98 4.23 -0.24
C LEU A 47 4.41 4.36 -1.65
N VAL A 48 4.75 3.41 -2.52
CA VAL A 48 4.19 3.25 -3.86
C VAL A 48 3.29 2.01 -3.91
N GLU A 49 2.41 1.92 -4.90
CA GLU A 49 1.38 0.86 -4.97
C GLU A 49 0.55 0.80 -3.67
N CYS A 50 0.36 1.97 -3.04
CA CYS A 50 -0.32 2.09 -1.77
C CYS A 50 -1.84 2.03 -2.01
N ASP A 51 -2.42 0.87 -1.80
CA ASP A 51 -3.85 0.69 -1.56
C ASP A 51 -4.17 0.88 -0.07
N HIS A 52 -5.44 0.71 0.32
CA HIS A 52 -5.87 0.75 1.72
C HIS A 52 -5.41 1.99 2.53
N TYR A 53 -5.35 3.15 1.87
CA TYR A 53 -4.84 4.37 2.51
C TYR A 53 -5.75 4.83 3.66
N ASP A 54 -7.04 5.01 3.38
CA ASP A 54 -7.98 5.59 4.35
C ASP A 54 -8.36 4.62 5.47
N ASP A 55 -8.46 3.31 5.20
CA ASP A 55 -8.89 2.28 6.15
C ASP A 55 -7.74 1.63 6.93
N PHE A 56 -6.49 1.77 6.49
CA PHE A 56 -5.33 1.18 7.16
C PHE A 56 -4.18 2.16 7.33
N TRP A 57 -3.50 2.57 6.25
CA TRP A 57 -2.22 3.26 6.37
C TRP A 57 -2.30 4.59 7.10
N LYS A 58 -3.30 5.43 6.78
CA LYS A 58 -3.51 6.71 7.45
C LYS A 58 -3.68 6.55 8.96
N ILE A 59 -4.50 5.57 9.36
CA ILE A 59 -4.81 5.30 10.78
C ILE A 59 -3.57 4.78 11.52
N GLU A 60 -2.88 3.79 10.94
CA GLU A 60 -1.73 3.17 11.60
C GLU A 60 -0.51 4.11 11.64
N MET A 61 -0.26 4.89 10.59
CA MET A 61 0.82 5.87 10.57
C MET A 61 0.58 7.03 11.55
N GLN A 62 -0.67 7.48 11.71
CA GLN A 62 -1.03 8.45 12.75
C GLN A 62 -0.72 7.94 14.15
N LYS A 63 -1.02 6.66 14.46
CA LYS A 63 -0.65 6.04 15.75
C LYS A 63 0.86 6.00 15.98
N LEU A 64 1.65 5.90 14.91
CA LEU A 64 3.12 5.94 14.95
C LEU A 64 3.69 7.38 14.99
N GLY A 65 2.83 8.39 15.03
CA GLY A 65 3.21 9.80 15.11
C GLY A 65 3.62 10.41 13.76
N TYR A 66 3.07 9.91 12.66
CA TYR A 66 3.25 10.48 11.32
C TYR A 66 2.01 11.22 10.84
N GLU A 67 2.23 12.23 10.02
CA GLU A 67 1.21 12.77 9.10
C GLU A 67 1.45 12.23 7.69
N GLY A 68 0.42 12.26 6.84
CA GLY A 68 0.48 11.65 5.52
C GLY A 68 -0.29 12.41 4.45
N ILE A 69 0.31 12.48 3.26
CA ILE A 69 -0.35 12.92 2.03
C ILE A 69 -0.46 11.73 1.07
N TYR A 70 -1.60 11.62 0.38
CA TYR A 70 -1.87 10.53 -0.54
C TYR A 70 -2.36 11.04 -1.88
N LYS A 71 -1.86 10.42 -2.95
CA LYS A 71 -2.32 10.65 -4.31
C LYS A 71 -2.67 9.31 -4.95
N ARG A 72 -3.97 9.07 -5.13
CA ARG A 72 -4.47 7.92 -5.89
C ARG A 72 -4.04 8.04 -7.35
N ARG A 73 -3.69 6.90 -7.96
CA ARG A 73 -3.47 6.82 -9.41
C ARG A 73 -4.76 7.20 -10.15
N PRO A 74 -4.69 8.00 -11.24
CA PRO A 74 -5.86 8.33 -12.05
C PRO A 74 -6.57 7.08 -12.60
N GLY A 75 -7.86 7.20 -12.88
CA GLY A 75 -8.68 6.13 -13.45
C GLY A 75 -9.34 5.23 -12.41
N ARG A 76 -9.44 3.92 -12.72
CA ARG A 76 -10.14 2.92 -11.88
C ARG A 76 -9.22 2.22 -10.87
N SER A 77 -7.96 2.63 -10.76
CA SER A 77 -7.05 1.99 -9.84
C SER A 77 -7.43 2.28 -8.39
N GLN A 78 -7.23 1.29 -7.53
CA GLN A 78 -7.41 1.42 -6.09
C GLN A 78 -6.11 1.83 -5.38
N ASP A 79 -4.97 1.77 -6.08
CA ASP A 79 -3.65 2.12 -5.57
C ASP A 79 -3.27 3.59 -5.85
N GLY A 80 -2.21 4.03 -5.18
CA GLY A 80 -1.59 5.33 -5.37
C GLY A 80 -0.22 5.40 -4.75
N CYS A 81 0.22 6.60 -4.43
CA CYS A 81 1.42 6.82 -3.61
C CYS A 81 1.08 7.67 -2.39
N ALA A 82 1.75 7.36 -1.29
CA ALA A 82 1.66 8.11 -0.04
C ALA A 82 3.05 8.61 0.37
N ILE A 83 3.09 9.79 0.99
CA ILE A 83 4.27 10.31 1.67
C ILE A 83 3.88 10.53 3.12
N PHE A 84 4.64 9.95 4.04
CA PHE A 84 4.48 10.10 5.48
C PHE A 84 5.69 10.82 6.08
N TYR A 85 5.47 11.76 6.98
CA TYR A 85 6.52 12.55 7.64
C TYR A 85 6.21 12.73 9.13
N ARG A 86 7.26 12.89 9.95
CA ARG A 86 7.11 13.21 11.37
C ARG A 86 6.90 14.72 11.54
N PRO A 87 5.74 15.18 12.07
CA PRO A 87 5.50 16.60 12.29
C PRO A 87 6.41 17.21 13.37
N SER A 88 7.10 16.38 14.17
CA SER A 88 8.14 16.83 15.10
C SER A 88 9.45 17.24 14.42
N VAL A 89 9.64 16.88 13.14
CA VAL A 89 10.87 17.13 12.37
C VAL A 89 10.59 18.02 11.15
N PHE A 90 9.45 17.82 10.48
CA PHE A 90 9.08 18.53 9.26
C PHE A 90 7.71 19.19 9.39
N GLU A 91 7.56 20.36 8.78
CA GLU A 91 6.28 21.02 8.56
C GLU A 91 5.91 20.95 7.07
N LEU A 92 4.66 20.63 6.77
CA LEU A 92 4.18 20.59 5.39
C LEU A 92 3.77 21.98 4.93
N GLU A 93 4.65 22.62 4.15
CA GLU A 93 4.39 23.94 3.57
C GLU A 93 3.37 23.87 2.40
N ALA A 94 3.54 22.89 1.50
CA ALA A 94 2.68 22.70 0.34
C ALA A 94 2.74 21.25 -0.18
N SER A 95 1.65 20.79 -0.79
CA SER A 95 1.59 19.49 -1.47
C SER A 95 0.98 19.64 -2.86
N GLN A 96 1.65 19.09 -3.88
CA GLN A 96 1.13 19.05 -5.26
C GLN A 96 1.19 17.63 -5.80
N GLY A 97 0.05 17.11 -6.27
CA GLY A 97 -0.03 15.84 -6.99
C GLY A 97 0.00 16.08 -8.50
N ILE A 98 0.86 15.36 -9.22
CA ILE A 98 0.94 15.42 -10.68
C ILE A 98 0.26 14.18 -11.27
N GLU A 99 -0.58 14.39 -12.28
CA GLU A 99 -1.18 13.32 -13.06
C GLU A 99 -0.57 13.31 -14.45
N PHE A 100 0.01 12.18 -14.85
CA PHE A 100 0.42 11.96 -16.23
C PHE A 100 -0.69 11.17 -16.93
N LEU A 101 -1.47 11.87 -17.76
CA LEU A 101 -2.41 11.23 -18.66
C LEU A 101 -1.61 10.76 -19.88
N GLY A 102 -1.42 9.45 -20.04
CA GLY A 102 -0.88 8.88 -21.26
C GLY A 102 -1.80 9.22 -22.42
N SER A 103 -1.27 9.93 -23.42
CA SER A 103 -1.93 10.26 -24.69
C SER A 103 -2.18 9.02 -25.54
#